data_AF-F4Q4V2-F1
#
_entry.id   AF-F4Q4V2-F1
#
_cell.length_a   1.000
_cell.length_b   1.000
_cell.length_c   1.000
_cell.angle_alpha   90.00
_cell.angle_beta   90.00
_cell.angle_gamma   90.00
#
_symmetry.space_group_name_H-M   'P 1'
#
loop_
_entity.id
_entity.type
_entity.pdbx_description
1 polymer ?
#
loop_
_entity_poly.entity_id
_entity_poly.type
_entity_poly.pdbx_seq_one_letter_code
_entity_poly.pdbx_strand_id
1 'polypeptide(L)'
;MFKLLSSVLLLVFVSSILLSSNGVHGGSVTQTNKTLVINFNPNNMMWTAQQLRNKGVITNIAPYCTQNGNPPMICNLPTMPACDSIRLYGMSAIGIGTVSFSYPFNCTVIA
;
A
#
# COMPACT_ATOMS: atom_id res chain seq x y z
N MET A 1 -32.92 -2.21 -33.31
CA MET A 1 -31.66 -1.45 -33.17
C MET A 1 -31.45 -0.86 -31.77
N PHE A 2 -32.46 -0.24 -31.12
CA PHE A 2 -32.32 0.34 -29.77
C PHE A 2 -31.85 -0.62 -28.66
N LYS A 3 -32.24 -1.90 -28.69
CA LYS A 3 -31.82 -2.91 -27.70
C LYS A 3 -30.31 -3.22 -27.76
N LEU A 4 -29.70 -3.12 -28.94
CA LEU A 4 -28.27 -3.36 -29.12
C LEU A 4 -27.44 -2.17 -28.61
N LEU A 5 -27.86 -0.93 -28.90
CA LEU A 5 -27.20 0.27 -28.35
C LEU A 5 -27.25 0.30 -26.82
N SER A 6 -28.40 -0.04 -26.22
CA SER A 6 -28.54 -0.05 -24.76
C SER A 6 -27.64 -1.11 -24.10
N SER A 7 -27.46 -2.27 -24.74
CA SER A 7 -26.61 -3.35 -24.22
C SER A 7 -25.12 -3.00 -24.31
N VAL A 8 -24.69 -2.36 -25.40
CA VAL A 8 -23.31 -1.88 -25.57
C VAL A 8 -22.98 -0.79 -24.55
N LEU A 9 -23.90 0.15 -24.30
CA LEU A 9 -23.69 1.22 -23.32
C LEU A 9 -23.58 0.66 -21.88
N LEU A 10 -24.37 -0.36 -21.55
CA LEU A 10 -24.27 -1.06 -20.26
C LEU A 10 -22.91 -1.76 -20.11
N LEU A 11 -22.41 -2.40 -21.17
CA LEU A 11 -21.10 -3.06 -21.20
C LEU A 11 -19.93 -2.08 -21.01
N VAL A 12 -20.03 -0.89 -21.62
CA VAL A 12 -19.04 0.20 -21.44
C VAL A 12 -19.09 0.77 -20.01
N PHE A 13 -20.28 0.87 -19.42
CA PHE A 13 -20.44 1.35 -18.04
C PHE A 13 -19.92 0.34 -17.01
N VAL A 14 -20.13 -0.96 -17.22
CA VAL A 14 -19.62 -2.00 -16.31
C VAL A 14 -18.10 -2.15 -16.40
N SER A 15 -17.52 -2.02 -17.60
CA SER A 15 -16.06 -2.13 -17.77
C SER A 15 -15.29 -0.95 -17.18
N SER A 16 -15.87 0.25 -17.19
CA SER A 16 -15.25 1.45 -16.59
C SER A 16 -15.19 1.40 -15.05
N ILE A 17 -16.13 0.71 -14.40
CA ILE A 17 -16.10 0.50 -12.93
C ILE A 17 -14.94 -0.43 -12.55
N LEU A 18 -14.69 -1.49 -13.33
CA LEU A 18 -13.63 -2.49 -13.05
C LEU A 18 -12.20 -1.95 -13.21
N LEU A 19 -12.01 -0.91 -14.03
CA LEU A 19 -10.68 -0.31 -14.29
C LEU A 19 -10.27 0.75 -13.24
N SER A 20 -11.14 1.07 -12.28
CA SER A 20 -10.92 2.17 -11.32
C SER A 20 -10.14 1.79 -10.05
N SER A 21 -9.54 0.59 -9.99
CA SER A 21 -8.68 0.24 -8.86
C SER A 21 -7.36 0.99 -8.94
N ASN A 22 -7.31 2.19 -8.35
CA ASN A 22 -6.08 2.92 -7.97
C ASN A 22 -5.33 2.19 -6.84
N GLY A 23 -5.20 0.86 -6.94
CA GLY A 23 -4.39 0.06 -6.03
C GLY A 23 -2.92 0.40 -6.20
N VAL A 24 -2.14 0.12 -5.17
CA VAL A 24 -0.69 0.02 -5.31
C VAL A 24 -0.43 -1.41 -5.79
N HIS A 25 0.16 -1.58 -6.96
CA HIS A 25 0.29 -2.88 -7.63
C HIS A 25 1.77 -3.24 -7.73
N GLY A 26 2.11 -4.44 -7.26
CA GLY A 26 3.50 -4.85 -7.16
C GLY A 26 4.23 -4.16 -6.01
N GLY A 27 5.07 -4.93 -5.34
CA GLY A 27 5.80 -4.49 -4.17
C GLY A 27 6.42 -5.67 -3.45
N SER A 28 7.39 -5.38 -2.59
CA SER A 28 8.04 -6.38 -1.76
C SER A 28 8.39 -5.77 -0.43
N VAL A 29 8.36 -6.60 0.60
CA VAL A 29 8.84 -6.24 1.93
C VAL A 29 9.94 -7.23 2.27
N THR A 30 11.11 -6.71 2.61
CA THR A 30 12.16 -7.50 3.24
C THR A 30 12.49 -6.91 4.60
N GLN A 31 12.86 -7.80 5.52
CA GLN A 31 13.36 -7.45 6.84
C GLN A 31 14.81 -7.87 6.93
N THR A 32 15.65 -6.99 7.47
CA THR A 32 17.02 -7.31 7.85
C THR A 32 17.26 -6.73 9.23
N ASN A 33 17.36 -7.60 10.24
CA ASN A 33 17.37 -7.19 11.64
C ASN A 33 16.17 -6.29 11.97
N LYS A 34 16.43 -5.10 12.52
CA LYS A 34 15.42 -4.10 12.90
C LYS A 34 15.07 -3.13 11.75
N THR A 35 15.52 -3.44 10.53
CA THR A 35 15.27 -2.62 9.35
C THR A 35 14.27 -3.30 8.42
N LEU A 36 13.28 -2.55 7.95
CA LEU A 36 12.36 -2.94 6.88
C LEU A 36 12.70 -2.17 5.61
N VAL A 37 12.70 -2.88 4.48
CA VAL A 37 12.81 -2.31 3.15
C VAL A 37 11.53 -2.61 2.40
N ILE A 38 10.76 -1.57 2.11
CA ILE A 38 9.43 -1.66 1.52
C ILE A 38 9.48 -1.07 0.12
N ASN A 39 9.31 -1.92 -0.89
CA ASN A 39 9.12 -1.52 -2.28
C ASN A 39 7.64 -1.47 -2.61
N PHE A 40 7.22 -0.43 -3.30
CA PHE A 40 5.84 -0.19 -3.72
C PHE A 40 5.83 0.53 -5.07
N ASN A 41 4.72 0.45 -5.80
CA ASN A 41 4.50 1.12 -7.08
C ASN A 41 3.01 1.52 -7.20
N PRO A 42 2.65 2.75 -7.60
CA PRO A 42 3.50 3.82 -8.19
C PRO A 42 4.46 4.55 -7.25
N ASN A 43 5.45 5.23 -7.84
CA ASN A 43 6.35 6.19 -7.20
C ASN A 43 5.62 7.52 -6.90
N ASN A 44 6.31 8.47 -6.25
CA ASN A 44 5.77 9.78 -5.87
C ASN A 44 4.51 9.70 -4.99
N MET A 45 4.60 8.91 -3.93
CA MET A 45 3.52 8.72 -2.95
C MET A 45 3.72 9.62 -1.72
N MET A 46 2.64 10.23 -1.26
CA MET A 46 2.59 10.92 0.02
C MET A 46 1.94 10.00 1.04
N TRP A 47 2.77 9.28 1.80
CA TRP A 47 2.31 8.32 2.80
C TRP A 47 1.98 9.03 4.11
N THR A 48 0.71 8.94 4.53
CA THR A 48 0.20 9.54 5.76
C THR A 48 0.15 8.57 6.93
N ALA A 49 0.20 7.26 6.66
CA ALA A 49 0.37 6.24 7.70
C ALA A 49 1.22 5.06 7.21
N GLN A 50 2.12 4.61 8.07
CA GLN A 50 2.93 3.41 7.90
C GLN A 50 2.70 2.52 9.12
N GLN A 51 2.17 1.33 8.90
CA GLN A 51 1.64 0.48 9.96
C GLN A 51 2.18 -0.94 9.84
N LEU A 52 2.64 -1.50 10.96
CA LEU A 52 2.68 -2.95 11.15
C LEU A 52 1.35 -3.40 11.73
N ARG A 53 0.89 -4.56 11.27
CA ARG A 53 -0.36 -5.17 11.75
C ARG A 53 -0.08 -6.57 12.23
N ASN A 54 -0.75 -6.97 13.31
CA ASN A 54 -0.71 -8.32 13.85
C ASN A 54 -2.09 -8.67 14.38
N LYS A 55 -2.84 -9.55 13.69
CA LYS A 55 -4.20 -9.94 14.07
C LYS A 55 -5.11 -8.74 14.35
N GLY A 56 -4.96 -7.68 13.57
CA GLY A 56 -5.71 -6.42 13.70
C GLY A 56 -5.11 -5.39 14.66
N VAL A 57 -4.12 -5.73 15.47
CA VAL A 57 -3.37 -4.76 16.30
C VAL A 57 -2.50 -3.90 15.39
N ILE A 58 -2.62 -2.58 15.49
CA ILE A 58 -1.90 -1.62 14.65
C ILE A 58 -0.74 -1.01 15.43
N THR A 59 0.47 -1.11 14.89
CA THR A 59 1.66 -0.40 15.37
C THR A 59 2.06 0.65 14.36
N ASN A 60 2.12 1.92 14.77
CA ASN A 60 2.57 3.01 13.91
C ASN A 60 4.10 2.99 13.80
N ILE A 61 4.62 2.90 12.58
CA ILE A 61 6.06 2.91 12.30
C ILE A 61 6.48 4.14 11.48
N ALA A 62 5.55 5.06 11.20
CA ALA A 62 5.81 6.29 10.46
C ALA A 62 7.05 7.08 10.93
N PRO A 63 7.29 7.26 12.25
CA PRO A 63 8.45 8.03 12.74
C PRO A 63 9.80 7.38 12.42
N TYR A 64 9.81 6.10 12.09
CA TYR A 64 11.01 5.31 11.84
C TYR A 64 11.31 5.12 10.36
N CYS A 65 10.45 5.62 9.47
CA CYS A 65 10.51 5.39 8.02
C CYS A 65 10.96 6.62 7.25
N THR A 66 11.66 6.41 6.13
CA THR A 66 11.91 7.46 5.14
C THR A 66 10.62 7.88 4.44
N GLN A 67 10.43 9.19 4.24
CA GLN A 67 9.26 9.77 3.57
C GLN A 67 9.64 10.58 2.32
N ASN A 68 10.41 9.97 1.42
CA ASN A 68 10.74 10.57 0.12
C ASN A 68 9.69 10.27 -0.96
N GLY A 69 8.64 9.51 -0.63
CA GLY A 69 7.58 9.08 -1.54
C GLY A 69 8.00 8.11 -2.63
N ASN A 70 9.25 7.64 -2.61
CA ASN A 70 9.83 6.78 -3.64
C ASN A 70 10.36 5.48 -3.02
N PRO A 71 10.16 4.33 -3.67
CA PRO A 71 10.73 3.07 -3.21
C PRO A 71 12.26 3.06 -3.42
N PRO A 72 13.02 2.34 -2.56
CA PRO A 72 12.54 1.68 -1.36
C PRO A 72 12.28 2.68 -0.21
N MET A 73 11.19 2.49 0.52
CA MET A 73 11.02 3.08 1.85
C MET A 73 11.79 2.22 2.85
N ILE A 74 12.65 2.87 3.64
CA ILE A 74 13.49 2.21 4.63
C ILE A 74 12.97 2.61 6.01
N CYS A 75 12.64 1.63 6.83
CA CYS A 75 12.20 1.86 8.21
C CYS A 75 13.18 1.22 9.19
N ASN A 76 13.80 2.03 10.05
CA ASN A 76 14.75 1.57 11.07
C ASN A 76 14.09 1.62 12.45
N LEU A 77 13.56 0.49 12.92
CA LEU A 77 12.82 0.43 14.17
C LEU A 77 13.76 0.22 15.36
N PRO A 78 13.43 0.74 16.56
CA PRO A 78 14.18 0.43 17.78
C PRO A 78 13.99 -1.02 18.23
N THR A 79 12.82 -1.59 17.97
CA THR A 79 12.44 -2.98 18.22
C THR A 79 11.53 -3.46 17.09
N MET A 80 11.65 -4.74 16.70
CA MET A 80 10.75 -5.33 15.70
C MET A 80 9.66 -6.14 16.42
N PRO A 81 8.41 -5.65 16.50
CA PRO A 81 7.31 -6.41 17.08
C PRO A 81 6.85 -7.51 16.11
N ALA A 82 6.06 -8.45 16.62
CA ALA A 82 5.39 -9.44 15.78
C ALA A 82 4.39 -8.72 14.84
N CYS A 83 4.39 -9.10 13.57
CA CYS A 83 3.47 -8.62 12.55
C CYS A 83 3.11 -9.75 11.57
N ASP A 84 1.91 -9.69 11.00
CA ASP A 84 1.41 -10.55 9.91
C ASP A 84 1.22 -9.80 8.60
N SER A 85 1.23 -8.47 8.65
CA SER A 85 1.08 -7.62 7.48
C SER A 85 1.64 -6.22 7.69
N ILE A 86 1.99 -5.57 6.58
CA ILE A 86 2.37 -4.15 6.53
C ILE A 86 1.31 -3.40 5.75
N ARG A 87 0.95 -2.22 6.23
CA ARG A 87 0.05 -1.30 5.53
C ARG A 87 0.67 0.08 5.40
N LEU A 88 0.70 0.59 4.17
CA LEU A 88 0.94 2.00 3.88
C LEU A 88 -0.37 2.63 3.40
N TYR A 89 -0.71 3.79 3.94
CA TYR A 89 -1.87 4.57 3.54
C TYR A 89 -1.42 5.98 3.19
N GLY A 90 -1.96 6.51 2.11
CA GLY A 90 -1.51 7.80 1.59
C GLY A 90 -2.29 8.24 0.37
N MET A 91 -1.68 9.11 -0.40
CA MET A 91 -2.21 9.65 -1.65
C MET A 91 -1.09 9.80 -2.67
N SER A 92 -1.42 9.77 -3.95
CA SER A 92 -0.44 10.13 -4.98
C SER A 92 -0.13 11.62 -4.90
N ALA A 93 1.11 12.02 -5.20
CA ALA A 93 1.53 13.43 -5.20
C ALA A 93 0.71 14.31 -6.17
N ILE A 94 0.08 13.72 -7.19
CA ILE A 94 -0.84 14.42 -8.10
C ILE A 94 -2.25 14.64 -7.52
N GLY A 95 -2.48 14.28 -6.24
CA GLY A 95 -3.66 14.66 -5.47
C GLY A 95 -4.94 13.87 -5.77
N ILE A 96 -4.88 12.83 -6.61
CA ILE A 96 -6.07 12.09 -7.04
C ILE A 96 -6.20 10.81 -6.21
N GLY A 97 -7.11 10.83 -5.23
CA GLY A 97 -7.57 9.66 -4.48
C GLY A 97 -6.62 9.17 -3.37
N THR A 98 -7.20 8.49 -2.39
CA THR A 98 -6.45 7.80 -1.33
C THR A 98 -6.02 6.43 -1.82
N VAL A 99 -4.75 6.09 -1.60
CA VAL A 99 -4.18 4.79 -1.93
C VAL A 99 -3.86 4.01 -0.66
N SER A 100 -4.04 2.70 -0.72
CA SER A 100 -3.66 1.79 0.36
C SER A 100 -2.83 0.67 -0.23
N PHE A 101 -1.59 0.54 0.24
CA PHE A 101 -0.75 -0.63 0.03
C PHE A 101 -0.88 -1.54 1.24
N SER A 102 -1.22 -2.81 1.03
CA SER A 102 -1.26 -3.81 2.09
C SER A 102 -0.51 -5.03 1.60
N TYR A 103 0.49 -5.47 2.36
CA TYR A 103 1.36 -6.57 1.99
C TYR A 103 1.41 -7.60 3.12
N PRO A 104 1.04 -8.87 2.87
CA PRO A 104 1.15 -9.93 3.86
C PRO A 104 2.63 -10.26 4.09
N PHE A 105 3.08 -10.14 5.34
CA PHE A 105 4.49 -10.32 5.72
C PHE A 105 4.60 -10.66 7.19
N ASN A 106 5.31 -11.73 7.52
CA ASN A 106 5.56 -12.12 8.89
C ASN A 106 6.85 -11.49 9.40
N CYS A 107 6.75 -10.56 10.35
CA CYS A 107 7.94 -9.99 10.99
C CYS A 107 8.64 -11.03 11.86
N THR A 108 9.97 -11.05 11.78
CA THR A 108 10.81 -11.75 12.77
C THR A 108 11.00 -10.84 13.98
N VAL A 109 10.59 -11.30 15.16
CA VAL A 109 10.66 -10.50 16.40
C VAL A 109 12.11 -10.31 16.83
N ILE A 110 12.53 -9.07 17.05
CA ILE A 110 13.89 -8.71 17.46
C ILE A 110 13.81 -7.60 18.52
N ALA A 111 14.28 -7.91 19.72
CA ALA A 111 14.38 -6.99 20.85
C ALA A 111 15.53 -6.00 20.67
#